data_AF-A0A3Q3VQR7-F1
#
_entry.id   AF-A0A3Q3VQR7-F1
#
_cell.length_a   1.000
_cell.length_b   1.000
_cell.length_c   1.000
_cell.angle_alpha   90.00
_cell.angle_beta   90.00
_cell.angle_gamma   90.00
#
_symmetry.space_group_name_H-M   'P 1'
#
loop_
_entity.id
_entity.type
_entity.pdbx_description
1 polymer ?
#
loop_
_entity_poly.entity_id
_entity_poly.type
_entity_poly.pdbx_seq_one_letter_code
_entity_poly.pdbx_strand_id
1 'polypeptide(L)'
;MDLLGILSQDTEGFPRRAVVRYFIAWFSSRPSHPSSTSLLMQCVRAVLSQGSADLDWEVKVHTLELAEQLLDQAFKSHWSCPQHTLRHPYGVVSKQLYTLHAHTGSRSEGLEPDLVAALNNVVEQGVISVLLSGLVDCDRPVGLKACGLLITLREAVCPLSRGCTGAEEADIATQGALDEKLDILTQSSDHIHNSPLSLLQDILTASSADTRPDTKPGQEVIVDCY
;
A
#
# COMPACT_ATOMS: atom_id res chain seq x y z
N MET A 1 -27.81 -5.30 -15.45
CA MET A 1 -26.57 -5.48 -14.67
C MET A 1 -26.09 -4.09 -14.30
N ASP A 2 -26.09 -3.75 -13.01
CA ASP A 2 -25.46 -2.55 -12.49
C ASP A 2 -23.96 -2.80 -12.22
N LEU A 3 -23.17 -1.74 -12.01
CA LEU A 3 -21.71 -1.85 -11.82
C LEU A 3 -21.35 -2.70 -10.59
N LEU A 4 -22.13 -2.60 -9.51
CA LEU A 4 -21.94 -3.41 -8.29
C LEU A 4 -22.29 -4.88 -8.54
N GLY A 5 -23.30 -5.19 -9.36
CA GLY A 5 -23.60 -6.55 -9.77
C GLY A 5 -22.45 -7.18 -10.56
N ILE A 6 -21.82 -6.42 -11.47
CA ILE A 6 -20.64 -6.89 -12.21
C ILE A 6 -19.48 -7.14 -11.24
N LEU A 7 -19.18 -6.19 -10.34
CA LEU A 7 -18.09 -6.35 -9.37
C LEU A 7 -18.29 -7.54 -8.42
N SER A 8 -19.55 -7.87 -8.08
CA SER A 8 -19.83 -8.94 -7.11
C SER A 8 -20.08 -10.32 -7.72
N GLN A 9 -20.60 -10.40 -8.95
CA GLN A 9 -21.11 -11.67 -9.51
C GLN A 9 -20.40 -12.10 -10.79
N ASP A 10 -19.66 -11.21 -11.46
CA ASP A 10 -18.99 -11.57 -12.70
C ASP A 10 -17.89 -12.60 -12.41
N THR A 11 -17.88 -13.69 -13.17
CA THR A 11 -16.92 -14.78 -12.99
C THR A 11 -15.52 -14.39 -13.47
N GLU A 12 -15.42 -13.47 -14.42
CA GLU A 12 -14.15 -13.05 -15.01
C GLU A 12 -13.54 -11.86 -14.25
N GLY A 13 -12.23 -11.87 -14.05
CA GLY A 13 -11.55 -10.74 -13.41
C GLY A 13 -11.59 -9.47 -14.27
N PHE A 14 -11.66 -9.60 -15.60
CA PHE A 14 -11.61 -8.45 -16.51
C PHE A 14 -12.78 -7.46 -16.30
N PRO A 15 -14.06 -7.88 -16.30
CA PRO A 15 -15.16 -6.98 -15.99
C PRO A 15 -15.07 -6.36 -14.59
N ARG A 16 -14.66 -7.14 -13.58
CA ARG A 16 -14.51 -6.64 -12.20
C ARG A 16 -13.42 -5.57 -12.10
N ARG A 17 -12.26 -5.77 -12.72
CA ARG A 17 -11.20 -4.75 -12.84
C ARG A 17 -11.70 -3.51 -13.56
N ALA A 18 -12.48 -3.67 -14.64
CA ALA A 18 -13.03 -2.55 -15.39
C ALA A 18 -13.97 -1.68 -14.54
N VAL A 19 -14.77 -2.28 -13.66
CA VAL A 19 -15.62 -1.54 -12.71
C VAL A 19 -14.78 -0.67 -11.78
N VAL A 20 -13.77 -1.23 -11.11
CA VAL A 20 -12.95 -0.45 -10.18
C VAL A 20 -12.20 0.67 -10.91
N ARG A 21 -11.63 0.38 -12.08
CA ARG A 21 -10.95 1.38 -12.92
C ARG A 21 -11.89 2.49 -13.40
N TYR A 22 -13.16 2.18 -13.66
CA TYR A 22 -14.17 3.20 -13.94
C TYR A 22 -14.34 4.15 -12.75
N PHE A 23 -14.42 3.63 -11.52
CA PHE A 23 -14.53 4.46 -10.33
C PHE A 23 -13.29 5.33 -10.08
N ILE A 24 -12.08 4.79 -10.31
CA ILE A 24 -10.83 5.57 -10.25
C ILE A 24 -10.87 6.73 -11.26
N ALA A 25 -11.18 6.43 -12.52
CA ALA A 25 -11.22 7.44 -13.58
C ALA A 25 -12.30 8.50 -13.33
N TRP A 26 -13.48 8.08 -12.87
CA TRP A 26 -14.57 8.98 -12.47
C TRP A 26 -14.16 9.88 -11.30
N PHE A 27 -13.52 9.32 -10.27
CA PHE A 27 -13.09 10.06 -9.09
C PHE A 27 -12.03 11.12 -9.44
N SER A 28 -11.07 10.75 -10.28
CA SER A 28 -10.03 11.65 -10.78
C SER A 28 -10.60 12.80 -11.61
N SER A 29 -11.65 12.53 -12.39
CA SER A 29 -12.21 13.46 -13.37
C SER A 29 -13.47 14.18 -12.90
N ARG A 30 -13.79 14.11 -11.59
CA ARG A 30 -15.08 14.53 -11.01
C ARG A 30 -15.60 15.82 -11.66
N PRO A 31 -16.73 15.76 -12.39
CA PRO A 31 -17.32 16.94 -12.98
C PRO A 31 -17.86 17.85 -11.89
N SER A 32 -17.74 19.16 -12.06
CA SER A 32 -18.27 20.18 -11.15
C SER A 32 -19.80 20.18 -11.01
N HIS A 33 -20.50 19.24 -11.65
CA HIS A 33 -21.95 19.13 -11.64
C HIS A 33 -22.45 18.15 -10.55
N PRO A 34 -23.42 18.54 -9.70
CA PRO A 34 -23.73 17.85 -8.45
C PRO A 34 -24.66 16.62 -8.56
N SER A 35 -25.39 16.44 -9.67
CA SER A 35 -26.45 15.42 -9.72
C SER A 35 -25.90 13.99 -9.86
N SER A 36 -25.04 13.73 -10.84
CA SER A 36 -24.48 12.38 -11.10
C SER A 36 -23.37 11.98 -10.12
N THR A 37 -22.77 12.96 -9.45
CA THR A 37 -21.71 12.74 -8.46
C THR A 37 -22.26 12.14 -7.17
N SER A 38 -23.49 12.50 -6.76
CA SER A 38 -24.12 11.99 -5.54
C SER A 38 -24.38 10.48 -5.56
N LEU A 39 -24.85 9.91 -6.69
CA LEU A 39 -25.15 8.48 -6.81
C LEU A 39 -23.89 7.63 -6.79
N LEU A 40 -22.86 8.02 -7.54
CA LEU A 40 -21.59 7.28 -7.56
C LEU A 40 -20.86 7.35 -6.22
N MET A 41 -20.98 8.47 -5.49
CA MET A 41 -20.48 8.55 -4.10
C MET A 41 -21.15 7.55 -3.17
N GLN A 42 -22.45 7.30 -3.33
CA GLN A 42 -23.17 6.31 -2.52
C GLN A 42 -22.63 4.89 -2.78
N CYS A 43 -22.11 4.62 -3.98
CA CYS A 43 -21.53 3.33 -4.32
C CYS A 43 -20.08 3.14 -3.85
N VAL A 44 -19.34 4.22 -3.54
CA VAL A 44 -17.89 4.15 -3.22
C VAL A 44 -17.61 3.15 -2.10
N ARG A 45 -18.35 3.22 -0.99
CA ARG A 45 -18.18 2.29 0.13
C ARG A 45 -18.43 0.83 -0.28
N ALA A 46 -19.44 0.59 -1.10
CA ALA A 46 -19.76 -0.76 -1.59
C ALA A 46 -18.69 -1.28 -2.55
N VAL A 47 -18.17 -0.44 -3.44
CA VAL A 47 -17.06 -0.78 -4.34
C VAL A 47 -15.80 -1.10 -3.55
N LEU A 48 -15.45 -0.28 -2.56
CA LEU A 48 -14.30 -0.54 -1.67
C LEU A 48 -14.45 -1.85 -0.90
N SER A 49 -15.64 -2.10 -0.34
CA SER A 49 -15.91 -3.34 0.39
C SER A 49 -15.89 -4.58 -0.50
N GLN A 50 -16.44 -4.52 -1.70
CA GLN A 50 -16.50 -5.68 -2.60
C GLN A 50 -15.14 -5.94 -3.26
N GLY A 51 -14.48 -4.88 -3.75
CA GLY A 51 -13.20 -5.00 -4.43
C GLY A 51 -12.05 -5.43 -3.51
N SER A 52 -12.10 -5.08 -2.22
CA SER A 52 -11.12 -5.57 -1.23
C SER A 52 -11.32 -7.04 -0.85
N ALA A 53 -12.52 -7.58 -1.05
CA ALA A 53 -12.85 -8.98 -0.82
C ALA A 53 -12.78 -9.83 -2.10
N ASP A 54 -12.34 -9.26 -3.24
CA ASP A 54 -12.25 -9.98 -4.50
C ASP A 54 -11.19 -11.09 -4.43
N LEU A 55 -11.31 -12.11 -5.28
CA LEU A 55 -10.31 -13.17 -5.40
C LEU A 55 -9.16 -12.79 -6.33
N ASP A 56 -9.37 -11.83 -7.21
CA ASP A 56 -8.36 -11.31 -8.12
C ASP A 56 -7.57 -10.19 -7.42
N TRP A 57 -6.29 -10.46 -7.16
CA TRP A 57 -5.39 -9.51 -6.51
C TRP A 57 -5.29 -8.16 -7.25
N GLU A 58 -5.46 -8.14 -8.58
CA GLU A 58 -5.45 -6.91 -9.36
C GLU A 58 -6.68 -6.04 -9.04
N VAL A 59 -7.84 -6.67 -8.78
CA VAL A 59 -9.04 -5.94 -8.34
C VAL A 59 -8.80 -5.33 -6.96
N LYS A 60 -8.18 -6.07 -6.04
CA LYS A 60 -7.80 -5.55 -4.71
C LYS A 60 -6.81 -4.39 -4.81
N VAL A 61 -5.77 -4.49 -5.66
CA VAL A 61 -4.79 -3.42 -5.88
C VAL A 61 -5.46 -2.17 -6.45
N HIS A 62 -6.30 -2.29 -7.48
CA HIS A 62 -7.08 -1.16 -8.00
C HIS A 62 -8.03 -0.58 -6.94
N THR A 63 -8.57 -1.41 -6.05
CA THR A 63 -9.40 -0.93 -4.93
C THR A 63 -8.57 -0.09 -3.95
N LEU A 64 -7.33 -0.49 -3.68
CA LEU A 64 -6.38 0.30 -2.91
C LEU A 64 -5.94 1.58 -3.64
N GLU A 65 -5.89 1.62 -4.97
CA GLU A 65 -5.69 2.87 -5.77
C GLU A 65 -6.88 3.83 -5.63
N LEU A 66 -8.11 3.32 -5.64
CA LEU A 66 -9.27 4.16 -5.35
C LEU A 66 -9.24 4.71 -3.91
N ALA A 67 -8.83 3.87 -2.94
CA ALA A 67 -8.65 4.27 -1.55
C ALA A 67 -7.59 5.36 -1.36
N GLU A 68 -6.48 5.28 -2.10
CA GLU A 68 -5.44 6.30 -2.15
C GLU A 68 -5.98 7.65 -2.63
N GLN A 69 -6.78 7.69 -3.71
CA GLN A 69 -7.37 8.96 -4.17
C GLN A 69 -8.34 9.57 -3.15
N LEU A 70 -9.04 8.73 -2.38
CA LEU A 70 -9.88 9.17 -1.26
C LEU A 70 -9.06 9.79 -0.13
N LEU A 71 -7.93 9.17 0.23
CA LEU A 71 -6.99 9.72 1.20
C LEU A 71 -6.42 11.05 0.71
N ASP A 72 -5.90 11.11 -0.51
CA ASP A 72 -5.35 12.33 -1.09
C ASP A 72 -6.37 13.46 -1.06
N GLN A 73 -7.63 13.17 -1.40
CA GLN A 73 -8.68 14.18 -1.35
C GLN A 73 -8.97 14.64 0.09
N ALA A 74 -9.04 13.72 1.05
CA ALA A 74 -9.33 14.03 2.45
C ALA A 74 -8.18 14.81 3.12
N PHE A 75 -6.94 14.53 2.74
CA PHE A 75 -5.73 15.09 3.35
C PHE A 75 -4.97 16.06 2.44
N LYS A 76 -5.61 16.59 1.39
CA LYS A 76 -5.04 17.56 0.42
C LYS A 76 -4.30 18.73 1.09
N SER A 77 -4.88 19.28 2.17
CA SER A 77 -4.32 20.38 2.96
C SER A 77 -3.13 19.95 3.82
N HIS A 78 -3.09 18.68 4.22
CA HIS A 78 -2.09 18.13 5.14
C HIS A 78 -0.85 17.57 4.41
N TRP A 79 -1.03 17.00 3.22
CA TRP A 79 0.08 16.54 2.37
C TRP A 79 0.98 17.69 1.85
N SER A 80 0.45 18.92 1.83
CA SER A 80 1.08 20.09 1.22
C SER A 80 2.01 20.89 2.14
N CYS A 81 2.27 20.43 3.38
CA CYS A 81 3.32 21.04 4.19
C CYS A 81 4.67 20.77 3.49
N PRO A 82 5.54 21.78 3.27
CA PRO A 82 6.79 21.57 2.55
C PRO A 82 7.56 20.47 3.26
N GLN A 83 7.65 19.33 2.59
CA GLN A 83 8.69 18.36 2.88
C GLN A 83 9.96 19.18 2.91
N HIS A 84 10.55 19.35 4.09
CA HIS A 84 11.95 19.70 4.17
C HIS A 84 12.63 18.60 3.38
N THR A 85 12.96 18.95 2.14
CA THR A 85 13.82 18.25 1.22
C THR A 85 14.71 17.33 2.03
N LEU A 86 14.57 16.02 1.79
CA LEU A 86 15.60 15.04 2.10
C LEU A 86 16.94 15.71 1.79
N ARG A 87 17.63 16.12 2.85
CA ARG A 87 18.86 16.89 2.77
C ARG A 87 19.93 15.89 2.37
N HIS A 88 19.92 15.51 1.10
CA HIS A 88 20.97 14.71 0.51
C HIS A 88 22.30 15.45 0.81
N PRO A 89 23.35 14.76 1.27
CA PRO A 89 24.60 15.40 1.75
C PRO A 89 25.28 16.35 0.75
N TYR A 90 24.88 16.28 -0.52
CA TYR A 90 25.43 17.05 -1.63
C TYR A 90 24.42 17.94 -2.39
N GLY A 91 23.21 18.16 -1.86
CA GLY A 91 22.21 19.03 -2.50
C GLY A 91 22.55 20.51 -2.35
N VAL A 92 22.69 21.23 -3.48
CA VAL A 92 22.89 22.69 -3.51
C VAL A 92 21.66 23.41 -2.94
N VAL A 93 21.88 24.22 -1.91
CA VAL A 93 20.84 25.02 -1.23
C VAL A 93 20.38 26.15 -2.14
N SER A 94 19.15 26.10 -2.64
CA SER A 94 18.49 27.28 -3.20
C SER A 94 18.17 28.26 -2.07
N LYS A 95 18.92 29.36 -2.04
CA LYS A 95 18.81 30.42 -1.05
C LYS A 95 17.60 31.31 -1.37
N GLN A 96 16.39 30.84 -1.07
CA GLN A 96 15.19 31.68 -1.13
C GLN A 96 15.15 32.53 0.15
N LEU A 97 15.66 33.75 0.02
CA LEU A 97 15.56 34.81 1.02
C LEU A 97 14.09 35.24 1.11
N TYR A 98 13.43 34.97 2.23
CA TYR A 98 12.29 35.78 2.64
C TYR A 98 12.48 36.22 4.09
N THR A 99 12.61 37.52 4.20
CA THR A 99 12.56 38.31 5.42
C THR A 99 11.13 38.26 5.95
N LEU A 100 10.98 37.96 7.25
CA LEU A 100 10.26 38.77 8.26
C LEU A 100 9.34 38.02 9.23
N HIS A 101 9.59 38.38 10.49
CA HIS A 101 8.71 38.44 11.66
C HIS A 101 8.39 37.14 12.42
N ALA A 102 9.17 36.95 13.48
CA ALA A 102 8.80 36.21 14.66
C ALA A 102 7.53 36.83 15.30
N HIS A 103 6.46 36.05 15.33
CA HIS A 103 5.34 36.27 16.22
C HIS A 103 5.27 35.13 17.22
N THR A 104 5.58 35.49 18.46
CA THR A 104 5.29 34.79 19.69
C THR A 104 3.82 34.38 19.78
N GLY A 105 3.56 33.09 20.02
CA GLY A 105 2.43 32.57 20.80
C GLY A 105 1.00 32.81 20.27
N SER A 106 0.39 31.76 19.68
CA SER A 106 -1.06 31.63 19.59
C SER A 106 -1.49 30.17 19.37
N ARG A 107 -1.81 29.51 20.49
CA ARG A 107 -2.87 28.52 20.71
C ARG A 107 -3.35 27.70 19.48
N SER A 108 -2.93 26.43 19.46
CA SER A 108 -3.42 25.35 18.60
C SER A 108 -4.84 24.90 18.98
N GLU A 109 -5.87 25.61 18.52
CA GLU A 109 -7.28 25.21 18.75
C GLU A 109 -8.14 25.11 17.47
N GLY A 110 -7.56 25.32 16.28
CA GLY A 110 -8.32 25.35 15.02
C GLY A 110 -7.98 24.28 13.97
N LEU A 111 -6.91 23.48 14.17
CA LEU A 111 -6.43 22.52 13.16
C LEU A 111 -6.97 21.09 13.37
N GLU A 112 -7.24 20.72 14.62
CA GLU A 112 -7.84 19.43 15.03
C GLU A 112 -9.23 19.12 14.44
N PRO A 113 -10.21 20.06 14.39
CA PRO A 113 -11.55 19.73 13.92
C PRO A 113 -11.59 19.36 12.43
N ASP A 114 -10.67 19.89 11.61
CA ASP A 114 -10.56 19.57 10.19
C ASP A 114 -9.96 18.17 9.98
N LEU A 115 -8.93 17.83 10.76
CA LEU A 115 -8.32 16.49 10.75
C LEU A 115 -9.31 15.40 11.19
N VAL A 116 -10.04 15.64 12.29
CA VAL A 116 -11.06 14.71 12.79
C VAL A 116 -12.19 14.53 11.77
N ALA A 117 -12.62 15.60 11.10
CA ALA A 117 -13.62 15.52 10.04
C ALA A 117 -13.11 14.71 8.83
N ALA A 118 -11.86 14.91 8.41
CA ALA A 118 -11.22 14.14 7.35
C ALA A 118 -11.12 12.65 7.70
N LEU A 119 -10.69 12.32 8.93
CA LEU A 119 -10.62 10.95 9.43
C LEU A 119 -11.99 10.28 9.46
N ASN A 120 -13.00 10.95 10.00
CA ASN A 120 -14.36 10.43 10.01
C ASN A 120 -14.86 10.16 8.58
N ASN A 121 -14.59 11.05 7.63
CA ASN A 121 -14.96 10.84 6.24
C ASN A 121 -14.31 9.58 5.65
N VAL A 122 -13.01 9.39 5.88
CA VAL A 122 -12.25 8.24 5.39
C VAL A 122 -12.74 6.92 6.03
N VAL A 123 -13.10 6.95 7.31
CA VAL A 123 -13.73 5.82 8.03
C VAL A 123 -15.12 5.51 7.45
N GLU A 124 -15.96 6.52 7.25
CA GLU A 124 -17.31 6.38 6.69
C GLU A 124 -17.28 5.81 5.26
N GLN A 125 -16.28 6.19 4.45
CA GLN A 125 -16.09 5.62 3.12
C GLN A 125 -15.54 4.19 3.15
N GLY A 126 -15.05 3.71 4.30
CA GLY A 126 -14.52 2.34 4.46
C GLY A 126 -13.06 2.18 4.05
N VAL A 127 -12.34 3.28 3.79
CA VAL A 127 -10.94 3.26 3.37
C VAL A 127 -10.07 2.54 4.41
N ILE A 128 -10.24 2.85 5.70
CA ILE A 128 -9.47 2.19 6.78
C ILE A 128 -9.69 0.68 6.78
N SER A 129 -10.93 0.23 6.52
CA SER A 129 -11.25 -1.20 6.42
C SER A 129 -10.49 -1.87 5.27
N VAL A 130 -10.40 -1.21 4.11
CA VAL A 130 -9.67 -1.71 2.94
C VAL A 130 -8.17 -1.78 3.22
N LEU A 131 -7.59 -0.76 3.87
CA LEU A 131 -6.17 -0.75 4.22
C LEU A 131 -5.83 -1.87 5.19
N LEU A 132 -6.62 -2.06 6.25
CA LEU A 132 -6.38 -3.12 7.24
C LEU A 132 -6.58 -4.51 6.63
N SER A 133 -7.56 -4.68 5.74
CA SER A 133 -7.76 -5.94 5.02
C SER A 133 -6.60 -6.24 4.08
N GLY A 134 -6.10 -5.23 3.36
CA GLY A 134 -4.94 -5.37 2.48
C GLY A 134 -3.64 -5.67 3.24
N LEU A 135 -3.45 -5.10 4.43
CA LEU A 135 -2.26 -5.32 5.27
C LEU A 135 -2.08 -6.80 5.65
N VAL A 136 -3.20 -7.53 5.80
CA VAL A 136 -3.21 -8.96 6.16
C VAL A 136 -3.45 -9.87 4.95
N ASP A 137 -3.41 -9.34 3.74
CA ASP A 137 -3.64 -10.11 2.53
C ASP A 137 -2.45 -11.02 2.19
N CYS A 138 -2.73 -12.19 1.61
CA CYS A 138 -1.69 -13.11 1.16
C CYS A 138 -1.02 -12.65 -0.13
N ASP A 139 -1.72 -11.84 -0.94
CA ASP A 139 -1.20 -11.27 -2.16
C ASP A 139 -0.26 -10.11 -1.83
N ARG A 140 1.02 -10.36 -2.05
CA ARG A 140 2.05 -9.39 -1.71
C ARG A 140 1.88 -7.99 -2.32
N PRO A 141 1.49 -7.81 -3.60
CA PRO A 141 1.24 -6.48 -4.14
C PRO A 141 0.16 -5.70 -3.37
N VAL A 142 -0.84 -6.42 -2.84
CA VAL A 142 -1.94 -5.87 -2.03
C VAL A 142 -1.39 -5.42 -0.67
N GLY A 143 -0.65 -6.30 0.01
CA GLY A 143 -0.01 -6.00 1.30
C GLY A 143 0.95 -4.82 1.25
N LEU A 144 1.81 -4.77 0.22
CA LEU A 144 2.75 -3.67 -0.02
C LEU A 144 2.03 -2.33 -0.15
N LYS A 145 1.01 -2.27 -1.01
CA LYS A 145 0.28 -1.04 -1.27
C LYS A 145 -0.51 -0.59 -0.04
N ALA A 146 -1.16 -1.51 0.67
CA ALA A 146 -1.87 -1.20 1.90
C ALA A 146 -0.94 -0.67 3.00
N CYS A 147 0.24 -1.28 3.18
CA CYS A 147 1.24 -0.84 4.15
C CYS A 147 1.74 0.58 3.83
N GLY A 148 2.10 0.85 2.56
CA GLY A 148 2.54 2.18 2.14
C GLY A 148 1.50 3.28 2.38
N LEU A 149 0.22 2.98 2.16
CA LEU A 149 -0.88 3.91 2.42
C LEU A 149 -1.12 4.13 3.93
N LEU A 150 -0.90 3.11 4.77
CA LEU A 150 -1.00 3.25 6.22
C LEU A 150 0.14 4.11 6.80
N ILE A 151 1.36 3.97 6.27
CA ILE A 151 2.50 4.83 6.62
C ILE A 151 2.20 6.28 6.22
N THR A 152 1.74 6.48 4.98
CA THR A 152 1.27 7.78 4.45
C THR A 152 0.22 8.42 5.37
N LEU A 153 -0.81 7.65 5.76
CA LEU A 153 -1.86 8.12 6.66
C LEU A 153 -1.31 8.45 8.05
N ARG A 154 -0.39 7.64 8.58
CA ARG A 154 0.27 7.91 9.86
C ARG A 154 1.00 9.25 9.81
N GLU A 155 1.80 9.49 8.79
CA GLU A 155 2.52 10.76 8.61
C GLU A 155 1.55 11.95 8.51
N ALA A 156 0.35 11.72 7.97
CA ALA A 156 -0.69 12.74 7.87
C ALA A 156 -1.47 12.99 9.18
N VAL A 157 -1.47 12.06 10.14
CA VAL A 157 -2.22 12.19 11.41
C VAL A 157 -1.30 12.54 12.58
N CYS A 158 -0.05 12.07 12.53
CA CYS A 158 0.97 12.30 13.54
C CYS A 158 2.10 13.19 12.97
N PRO A 159 1.91 14.52 12.87
CA PRO A 159 2.98 15.41 12.41
C PRO A 159 4.15 15.54 13.41
N LEU A 160 4.17 14.78 14.51
CA LEU A 160 5.20 14.84 15.54
C LEU A 160 6.18 13.65 15.50
N SER A 161 7.24 13.82 14.72
CA SER A 161 8.62 13.51 15.16
C SER A 161 9.65 14.31 14.33
N ARG A 162 9.59 15.64 14.42
CA ARG A 162 10.69 16.54 13.98
C ARG A 162 11.10 17.53 15.08
N GLY A 163 11.07 17.04 16.32
CA GLY A 163 11.70 17.69 17.47
C GLY A 163 10.75 17.85 18.65
N CYS A 164 10.77 16.88 19.57
CA CYS A 164 10.55 17.06 21.01
C CYS A 164 10.64 15.69 21.70
N THR A 165 11.74 15.48 22.41
CA THR A 165 12.00 14.31 23.26
C THR A 165 10.98 14.22 24.39
N GLY A 166 10.37 13.05 24.59
CA GLY A 166 9.66 12.72 25.82
C GLY A 166 8.23 12.17 25.70
N ALA A 167 7.97 11.25 24.76
CA ALA A 167 6.87 10.27 24.82
C ALA A 167 7.11 9.18 23.74
N GLU A 168 8.28 8.55 23.76
CA GLU A 168 8.86 7.91 22.57
C GLU A 168 8.62 6.40 22.44
N GLU A 169 8.26 5.68 23.51
CA GLU A 169 8.42 4.21 23.48
C GLU A 169 7.30 3.46 22.72
N ALA A 170 6.06 3.93 22.76
CA ALA A 170 4.93 3.27 22.07
C ALA A 170 4.78 3.70 20.59
N ASP A 171 5.13 4.94 20.27
CA ASP A 171 5.01 5.50 18.92
C ASP A 171 6.18 5.07 18.03
N ILE A 172 7.39 4.96 18.58
CA ILE A 172 8.55 4.39 17.86
C ILE A 172 8.33 2.90 17.54
N ALA A 173 7.76 2.14 18.49
CA ALA A 173 7.49 0.71 18.27
C ALA A 173 6.47 0.47 17.15
N THR A 174 5.44 1.31 17.07
CA THR A 174 4.41 1.21 16.01
C THR A 174 4.96 1.71 14.67
N GLN A 175 5.79 2.77 14.67
CA GLN A 175 6.48 3.25 13.48
C GLN A 175 7.41 2.18 12.88
N GLY A 176 8.28 1.61 13.71
CA GLY A 176 9.22 0.59 13.29
C GLY A 176 8.52 -0.65 12.73
N ALA A 177 7.37 -1.04 13.28
CA ALA A 177 6.66 -2.24 12.86
C ALA A 177 6.10 -2.15 11.42
N LEU A 178 5.57 -1.01 11.00
CA LEU A 178 5.06 -0.84 9.62
C LEU A 178 6.20 -0.69 8.61
N ASP A 179 7.24 0.07 8.97
CA ASP A 179 8.43 0.23 8.13
C ASP A 179 9.16 -1.11 7.95
N GLU A 180 9.34 -1.88 9.02
CA GLU A 180 9.91 -3.23 8.99
C GLU A 180 9.04 -4.16 8.13
N LYS A 181 7.71 -4.08 8.23
CA LYS A 181 6.80 -4.85 7.37
C LYS A 181 6.97 -4.47 5.91
N LEU A 182 7.10 -3.19 5.57
CA LEU A 182 7.34 -2.74 4.20
C LEU A 182 8.68 -3.23 3.66
N ASP A 183 9.73 -3.20 4.47
CA ASP A 183 11.07 -3.70 4.12
C ASP A 183 11.06 -5.21 3.90
N ILE A 184 10.47 -5.99 4.81
CA ILE A 184 10.29 -7.45 4.63
C ILE A 184 9.51 -7.73 3.34
N LEU A 185 8.39 -7.02 3.15
CA LEU A 185 7.57 -7.12 1.96
C LEU A 185 8.26 -6.58 0.71
N THR A 186 9.41 -5.92 0.78
CA THR A 186 10.19 -5.48 -0.39
C THR A 186 11.32 -6.47 -0.66
N GLN A 187 12.05 -6.87 0.38
CA GLN A 187 13.18 -7.80 0.33
C GLN A 187 12.78 -9.22 -0.08
N SER A 188 11.57 -9.67 0.26
CA SER A 188 11.06 -10.99 -0.18
C SER A 188 10.95 -11.11 -1.72
N SER A 189 11.13 -10.03 -2.51
CA SER A 189 10.94 -9.98 -3.99
C SER A 189 12.11 -10.63 -4.66
N ASP A 190 13.26 -10.29 -4.13
CA ASP A 190 14.51 -10.81 -4.56
C ASP A 190 14.63 -12.28 -4.20
N HIS A 191 13.80 -12.80 -3.28
CA HIS A 191 13.82 -14.22 -3.00
C HIS A 191 13.21 -15.07 -4.12
N ILE A 192 12.25 -14.61 -4.93
CA ILE A 192 11.80 -15.40 -6.10
C ILE A 192 12.82 -15.33 -7.24
N HIS A 193 13.58 -14.24 -7.37
CA HIS A 193 14.65 -14.13 -8.37
C HIS A 193 15.93 -14.87 -7.96
N ASN A 194 16.24 -14.90 -6.66
CA ASN A 194 17.36 -15.64 -6.10
C ASN A 194 17.00 -17.08 -5.72
N SER A 195 15.73 -17.43 -5.54
CA SER A 195 15.27 -18.78 -5.19
C SER A 195 15.65 -19.81 -6.25
N PRO A 196 15.37 -19.65 -7.56
CA PRO A 196 15.80 -20.63 -8.55
C PRO A 196 17.32 -20.69 -8.65
N LEU A 197 18.06 -19.59 -8.40
CA LEU A 197 19.52 -19.63 -8.36
C LEU A 197 20.04 -20.38 -7.13
N SER A 198 19.50 -20.14 -5.94
CA SER A 198 19.84 -20.88 -4.72
C SER A 198 19.45 -22.35 -4.83
N LEU A 199 18.29 -22.67 -5.41
CA LEU A 199 17.82 -24.04 -5.62
C LEU A 199 18.67 -24.75 -6.68
N LEU A 200 19.06 -24.08 -7.77
CA LEU A 200 20.02 -24.60 -8.75
C LEU A 200 21.41 -24.81 -8.11
N GLN A 201 21.84 -23.89 -7.26
CA GLN A 201 23.12 -23.97 -6.57
C GLN A 201 23.12 -25.11 -5.54
N ASP A 202 22.01 -25.36 -4.86
CA ASP A 202 21.83 -26.51 -3.97
C ASP A 202 21.80 -27.82 -4.76
N ILE A 203 21.12 -27.87 -5.91
CA ILE A 203 21.11 -29.05 -6.81
C ILE A 203 22.52 -29.33 -7.35
N LEU A 204 23.25 -28.31 -7.81
CA LEU A 204 24.61 -28.46 -8.34
C LEU A 204 25.61 -28.82 -7.25
N THR A 205 25.45 -28.27 -6.04
CA THR A 205 26.23 -28.64 -4.86
C THR A 205 25.95 -30.10 -4.46
N ALA A 206 24.70 -30.53 -4.47
CA ALA A 206 24.33 -31.92 -4.20
C ALA A 206 24.86 -32.88 -5.28
N SER A 207 24.83 -32.48 -6.57
CA SER A 207 25.32 -33.29 -7.68
C SER A 207 26.85 -33.41 -7.71
N SER A 208 27.58 -32.39 -7.26
CA SER A 208 29.05 -32.43 -7.17
C SER A 208 29.56 -33.25 -5.98
N ALA A 209 28.76 -33.38 -4.93
CA ALA A 209 29.03 -34.28 -3.81
C ALA A 209 28.94 -35.78 -4.20
N ASP A 210 28.30 -36.11 -5.33
CA ASP A 210 28.13 -37.50 -5.81
C ASP A 210 29.31 -37.98 -6.68
N THR A 211 30.27 -37.10 -7.01
CA THR A 211 31.53 -37.51 -7.64
C THR A 211 32.57 -37.93 -6.60
N ARG A 212 32.30 -39.04 -5.92
CA ARG A 212 33.34 -39.81 -5.23
C ARG A 212 33.72 -41.02 -6.09
N PRO A 213 35.01 -41.19 -6.46
CA PRO A 213 35.42 -42.32 -7.28
C PRO A 213 35.54 -43.54 -6.37
N ASP A 214 34.63 -44.50 -6.52
CA ASP A 214 34.89 -45.94 -6.46
C ASP A 214 33.58 -46.68 -6.19
N THR A 215 33.08 -47.43 -7.20
CA THR A 215 32.90 -48.90 -7.15
C THR A 215 31.82 -49.37 -8.16
N LYS A 216 32.29 -49.99 -9.25
CA LYS A 216 31.68 -51.00 -10.17
C LYS A 216 30.30 -50.75 -10.84
N PRO A 217 30.17 -50.99 -12.17
CA PRO A 217 28.90 -50.90 -12.88
C PRO A 217 28.06 -52.15 -12.58
N GLY A 218 26.87 -51.97 -12.00
CA GLY A 218 25.97 -53.06 -11.63
C GLY A 218 24.50 -52.67 -11.85
N GLN A 219 23.99 -53.06 -13.02
CA GLN A 219 22.59 -53.40 -13.31
C GLN A 219 21.48 -52.40 -12.93
N GLU A 220 21.08 -51.54 -13.87
CA GLU A 220 19.75 -50.91 -13.82
C GLU A 220 18.69 -51.99 -14.12
N VAL A 221 17.89 -52.33 -13.11
CA VAL A 221 16.70 -53.17 -13.27
C VAL A 221 15.53 -52.24 -13.61
N ILE A 222 15.14 -52.22 -14.88
CA ILE A 222 13.90 -51.60 -15.32
C ILE A 222 12.74 -52.46 -14.80
N VAL A 223 11.96 -51.91 -13.88
CA VAL A 223 10.73 -52.55 -13.39
C VAL A 223 9.60 -52.08 -14.29
N ASP A 224 9.16 -52.93 -15.21
CA ASP A 224 7.92 -52.70 -15.94
C ASP A 224 6.74 -52.82 -14.97
N CYS A 225 6.01 -51.73 -14.77
CA CYS A 225 4.75 -51.72 -14.06
C CYS A 225 3.68 -52.35 -14.96
N TYR A 226 3.07 -53.45 -14.49
CA TYR A 226 1.81 -53.97 -15.03
C TYR A 226 0.61 -53.12 -14.57
#